data_AF-A0A6H1NHC9-F1
#
_entry.id   AF-A0A6H1NHC9-F1
#
_cell.length_a   1.000
_cell.length_b   1.000
_cell.length_c   1.000
_cell.angle_alpha   90.00
_cell.angle_beta   90.00
_cell.angle_gamma   90.00
#
_symmetry.space_group_name_H-M   'P 1'
#
loop_
_entity.id
_entity.type
_entity.pdbx_description
1 polymer ?
#
loop_
_entity_poly.entity_id
_entity_poly.type
_entity_poly.pdbx_seq_one_letter_code
_entity_poly.pdbx_strand_id
1 'polypeptide(L)'
;MSPTRTEIRWVIVGRLRAWYALDPGEIADDRPLAELGLTSRDAVALTSLLGDLTGRRLPDTLVWEAGTIDALVDRLTRPRPEVAPDARDPRPTAPPVAVVGLGCRFPGGADTPDAYWRLLTEGRDAVGTVPS
;
A
#
# COMPACT_ATOMS: atom_id res chain seq x y z
N MET A 1 19.86 8.98 15.56
CA MET A 1 18.93 9.49 16.60
C MET A 1 17.54 9.43 16.01
N SER A 2 16.54 8.96 16.76
CA SER A 2 15.16 8.95 16.28
C SER A 2 14.62 10.39 16.23
N PRO A 3 13.94 10.81 15.15
CA PRO A 3 13.42 12.17 15.04
C PRO A 3 12.32 12.41 16.08
N THR A 4 12.29 13.63 16.61
CA THR A 4 11.32 14.10 17.60
C THR A 4 9.95 14.40 16.97
N ARG A 5 8.90 14.45 17.80
CA ARG A 5 7.54 14.87 17.40
C ARG A 5 7.57 16.20 16.64
N THR A 6 8.30 17.18 17.17
CA THR A 6 8.43 18.51 16.57
C THR A 6 9.11 18.47 15.21
N GLU A 7 10.18 17.68 15.05
CA GLU A 7 10.88 17.54 13.77
C GLU A 7 9.99 16.90 12.70
N ILE A 8 9.30 15.80 13.03
CA ILE A 8 8.40 15.13 12.10
C ILE A 8 7.27 16.08 11.67
N ARG A 9 6.64 16.75 12.64
CA ARG A 9 5.58 17.73 12.36
C ARG A 9 6.10 18.86 11.46
N TRP A 10 7.26 19.43 11.77
CA TRP A 10 7.86 20.51 11.00
C TRP A 10 8.09 20.09 9.54
N VAL A 11 8.59 18.87 9.32
CA VAL A 11 8.79 18.33 7.97
C VAL A 11 7.48 18.14 7.21
N ILE A 12 6.44 17.60 7.86
CA ILE A 12 5.11 17.43 7.23
C ILE A 12 4.53 18.79 6.82
N VAL A 13 4.47 19.74 7.78
CA VAL A 13 3.94 21.08 7.55
C VAL A 13 4.75 21.80 6.47
N GLY A 14 6.08 21.77 6.54
CA GLY A 14 6.95 22.38 5.55
C GLY A 14 6.71 21.83 4.14
N ARG A 15 6.44 20.53 4.03
CA ARG A 15 6.14 19.90 2.74
C ARG A 15 4.77 20.28 2.20
N LEU A 16 3.74 20.29 3.04
CA LEU A 16 2.39 20.72 2.64
C LEU A 16 2.38 22.17 2.17
N ARG A 17 3.09 23.07 2.86
CA ARG A 17 3.25 24.47 2.45
C ARG A 17 3.95 24.59 1.09
N ALA A 18 4.99 23.80 0.86
CA ALA A 18 5.71 23.81 -0.42
C ALA A 18 4.85 23.31 -1.59
N TRP A 19 3.92 22.38 -1.37
CA TRP A 19 3.05 21.84 -2.42
C TRP A 19 1.82 22.68 -2.69
N TYR A 20 1.18 23.22 -1.64
CA TYR A 20 -0.14 23.84 -1.75
C TYR A 20 -0.13 25.34 -1.43
N ALA A 21 1.04 25.93 -1.20
CA ALA A 21 1.19 27.35 -0.87
C ALA A 21 0.35 27.83 0.33
N LEU A 22 0.10 26.93 1.29
CA LEU A 22 -0.69 27.20 2.49
C LEU A 22 0.08 28.02 3.54
N ASP A 23 -0.66 28.84 4.29
CA ASP A 23 -0.12 29.52 5.45
C ASP A 23 -0.10 28.61 6.69
N PRO A 24 0.83 28.82 7.66
CA PRO A 24 0.95 27.96 8.84
C PRO A 24 -0.33 27.87 9.68
N GLY A 25 -1.14 28.94 9.68
CA GLY A 25 -2.40 29.00 10.42
C GLY A 25 -3.55 28.26 9.73
N GLU A 26 -3.41 27.90 8.46
CA GLU A 26 -4.43 27.17 7.69
C GLU A 26 -4.27 25.65 7.83
N ILE A 27 -3.12 25.20 8.33
CA ILE A 27 -2.81 23.78 8.53
C ILE A 27 -3.14 23.41 9.97
N ALA A 28 -4.35 22.91 10.17
CA ALA A 28 -4.78 22.31 11.44
C ALA A 28 -4.31 20.85 11.53
N ASP A 29 -3.68 20.49 12.64
CA ASP A 29 -3.02 19.17 12.80
C ASP A 29 -3.99 18.00 12.96
N ASP A 30 -5.21 18.29 13.41
CA ASP A 30 -6.32 17.37 13.62
C ASP A 30 -7.26 17.24 12.41
N ARG A 31 -7.03 18.06 11.38
CA ARG A 31 -7.84 18.04 10.16
C ARG A 31 -7.39 16.91 9.22
N PRO A 32 -8.33 16.25 8.52
CA PRO A 32 -7.98 15.25 7.52
C PRO A 32 -7.07 15.85 6.44
N LEU A 33 -5.94 15.20 6.18
CA LEU A 33 -4.98 15.62 5.14
C LEU A 33 -5.63 15.67 3.74
N ALA A 34 -6.63 14.82 3.49
CA ALA A 34 -7.39 14.83 2.24
C ALA A 34 -8.15 16.15 2.01
N GLU A 35 -8.60 16.82 3.08
CA GLU A 35 -9.27 18.13 2.97
C GLU A 35 -8.30 19.26 2.63
N LEU A 36 -7.00 19.06 2.83
CA LEU A 36 -5.95 20.01 2.44
C LEU A 36 -5.53 19.85 0.96
N GLY A 37 -6.21 18.99 0.20
CA GLY A 37 -5.92 18.74 -1.22
C GLY A 37 -4.85 17.66 -1.46
N LEU A 38 -4.54 16.84 -0.45
CA LEU A 38 -3.54 15.79 -0.58
C LEU A 38 -3.92 14.76 -1.65
N THR A 39 -3.06 14.56 -2.64
CA THR A 39 -3.25 13.56 -3.70
C THR A 39 -2.52 12.24 -3.39
N SER A 40 -2.82 11.17 -4.14
CA SER A 40 -2.11 9.89 -4.02
C SER A 40 -0.61 9.99 -4.29
N ARG A 41 -0.20 10.86 -5.23
CA ARG A 41 1.21 11.11 -5.51
C ARG A 41 1.90 11.77 -4.31
N ASP A 42 1.23 12.72 -3.69
CA ASP A 42 1.76 13.49 -2.56
C ASP A 42 1.86 12.61 -1.31
N ALA A 43 0.90 11.71 -1.11
CA ALA A 43 0.97 10.69 -0.07
C ALA A 43 2.21 9.79 -0.22
N VAL A 44 2.49 9.29 -1.43
CA VAL A 44 3.70 8.46 -1.68
C VAL A 44 4.99 9.25 -1.45
N ALA A 45 5.04 10.50 -1.91
CA ALA A 45 6.20 11.36 -1.72
C ALA A 45 6.44 11.71 -0.24
N LEU A 46 5.36 11.97 0.52
CA LEU A 46 5.42 12.25 1.95
C LEU A 46 5.87 11.02 2.72
N THR A 47 5.31 9.85 2.44
CA THR A 47 5.71 8.58 3.05
C THR A 47 7.18 8.26 2.79
N SER A 48 7.67 8.49 1.58
CA SER A 48 9.08 8.26 1.24
C SER A 48 10.00 9.16 2.06
N LEU A 49 9.70 10.46 2.11
CA LEU A 49 10.48 11.42 2.90
C LEU A 49 10.42 11.13 4.41
N LEU A 50 9.27 10.70 4.93
CA LEU A 50 9.15 10.31 6.35
C LEU A 50 9.91 9.01 6.63
N GLY A 51 9.95 8.09 5.67
CA GLY A 51 10.74 6.87 5.75
C GLY A 51 12.23 7.17 5.84
N ASP A 52 12.73 8.06 4.98
CA ASP A 52 14.12 8.52 5.00
C ASP A 52 14.47 9.22 6.31
N LEU A 53 13.62 10.15 6.77
CA LEU A 53 13.82 10.90 8.01
C LEU A 53 13.87 9.99 9.24
N THR A 54 13.01 8.97 9.27
CA THR A 54 12.90 8.06 10.41
C THR A 54 13.81 6.84 10.30
N GLY A 55 14.45 6.63 9.14
CA GLY A 55 15.20 5.40 8.83
C GLY A 55 14.31 4.16 8.78
N ARG A 56 13.01 4.30 8.47
CA ARG A 56 12.01 3.22 8.50
C ARG A 56 11.44 2.97 7.11
N ARG A 57 11.18 1.70 6.80
CA ARG A 57 10.25 1.37 5.72
C ARG A 57 8.82 1.63 6.20
N LEU A 58 8.15 2.62 5.63
CA LEU A 58 6.77 2.96 5.93
C LEU A 58 5.84 2.40 4.84
N PRO A 59 4.65 1.86 5.20
CA PRO A 59 3.63 1.51 4.21
C PRO A 59 3.19 2.75 3.42
N ASP A 60 2.94 2.60 2.13
CA ASP A 60 2.38 3.64 1.27
C ASP A 60 0.96 4.06 1.70
N THR A 61 0.24 3.17 2.39
CA THR A 61 -1.08 3.43 3.01
C THR A 61 -1.03 4.28 4.28
N LEU A 62 0.15 4.49 4.88
CA LEU A 62 0.27 5.09 6.22
C LEU A 62 -0.44 6.43 6.36
N VAL A 63 -0.31 7.29 5.34
CA VAL A 63 -0.91 8.63 5.33
C VAL A 63 -2.45 8.55 5.32
N TRP A 64 -3.00 7.54 4.65
CA TRP A 64 -4.45 7.28 4.62
C TRP A 64 -4.96 6.67 5.92
N GLU A 65 -4.18 5.78 6.54
CA GLU A 65 -4.55 5.15 7.81
C GLU A 65 -4.51 6.12 8.99
N ALA A 66 -3.53 7.04 9.01
CA ALA A 66 -3.44 8.06 10.05
C ALA A 66 -4.48 9.16 9.86
N GLY A 67 -4.72 9.58 8.61
CA GLY A 67 -5.73 10.58 8.25
C GLY A 67 -5.35 12.03 8.59
N THR A 68 -4.66 12.28 9.71
CA THR A 68 -4.31 13.63 10.20
C THR A 68 -2.81 13.76 10.51
N ILE A 69 -2.32 14.99 10.66
CA ILE A 69 -0.91 15.25 11.00
C ILE A 69 -0.61 14.71 12.39
N ASP A 70 -1.46 14.98 13.38
CA ASP A 70 -1.24 14.54 14.75
C ASP A 70 -1.18 13.01 14.86
N ALA A 71 -2.10 12.31 14.19
CA ALA A 71 -2.12 10.86 14.16
C ALA A 71 -0.88 10.27 13.48
N LEU A 72 -0.41 10.91 12.40
CA LEU A 72 0.80 10.48 11.69
C LEU A 72 2.04 10.66 12.56
N VAL A 73 2.15 11.81 13.22
CA VAL A 73 3.25 12.12 14.13
C VAL A 73 3.24 11.17 15.33
N ASP A 74 2.09 10.95 15.97
CA ASP A 74 1.95 10.01 17.08
C ASP A 74 2.40 8.61 16.69
N ARG A 75 1.94 8.12 15.54
CA ARG A 75 2.28 6.79 15.04
C ARG A 75 3.76 6.64 14.69
N LEU A 76 4.42 7.71 14.26
CA LEU A 76 5.85 7.70 13.95
C LEU A 76 6.74 7.84 15.18
N THR A 77 6.30 8.56 16.22
CA THR A 77 7.05 8.73 17.47
C THR A 77 6.78 7.66 18.51
N ARG A 78 5.68 6.89 18.38
CA ARG A 78 5.36 5.81 19.31
C ARG A 78 6.51 4.79 19.35
N PRO A 79 6.99 4.42 20.55
CA PRO A 79 7.94 3.33 20.70
C PRO A 79 7.40 2.08 20.02
N ARG A 80 8.15 1.53 19.07
CA ARG A 80 7.77 0.26 18.46
C ARG A 80 7.86 -0.79 19.57
N PRO A 81 6.90 -1.73 19.70
CA PRO A 81 7.25 -2.99 20.35
C PRO A 81 8.48 -3.55 19.62
N GLU A 82 9.53 -3.92 20.35
CA GLU A 82 10.69 -4.59 19.76
C GLU A 82 10.21 -5.89 19.10
N VAL A 83 9.90 -5.81 17.82
CA VAL A 83 9.76 -6.99 16.98
C VAL A 83 11.16 -7.19 16.41
N ALA A 84 11.78 -8.29 16.79
CA ALA A 84 13.09 -8.73 16.37
C ALA A 84 13.30 -8.50 14.86
N PRO A 85 14.54 -8.19 14.42
CA PRO A 85 14.82 -7.95 13.01
C PRO A 85 14.44 -9.19 12.22
N ASP A 86 13.39 -9.04 11.40
CA ASP A 86 12.91 -10.10 10.52
C ASP A 86 13.95 -10.26 9.41
N ALA A 87 14.84 -11.23 9.63
CA ALA A 87 15.86 -11.61 8.67
C ALA A 87 15.17 -12.30 7.50
N ARG A 88 14.85 -11.53 6.44
CA ARG A 88 14.43 -12.03 5.12
C ARG A 88 13.37 -13.14 5.16
N ASP A 89 12.11 -12.76 5.39
CA ASP A 89 10.99 -13.60 4.95
C ASP A 89 10.08 -12.75 4.03
N PRO A 90 9.97 -13.06 2.71
CA PRO A 90 9.07 -12.36 1.80
C PRO A 90 7.60 -12.74 2.03
N ARG A 91 7.23 -13.25 3.20
CA ARG A 91 5.86 -13.69 3.46
C ARG A 91 4.88 -12.51 3.33
N PRO A 92 3.76 -12.69 2.60
CA PRO A 92 2.69 -11.73 2.60
C PRO A 92 2.28 -11.43 4.05
N THR A 93 2.09 -10.15 4.37
CA THR A 93 1.60 -9.69 5.68
C THR A 93 0.15 -10.12 5.96
N ALA A 94 -0.52 -10.74 4.99
CA ALA A 94 -1.86 -11.30 5.09
C ALA A 94 -1.80 -12.83 5.31
N PRO A 95 -2.78 -13.42 6.02
CA PRO A 95 -2.88 -14.87 6.14
C PRO A 95 -2.97 -15.52 4.75
N PRO A 96 -2.38 -16.72 4.55
CA PRO A 96 -2.47 -17.43 3.27
C PRO A 96 -3.92 -17.67 2.86
N VAL A 97 -4.21 -17.47 1.57
CA VAL A 97 -5.53 -17.74 0.98
C VAL A 97 -5.55 -19.17 0.44
N ALA A 98 -6.52 -19.97 0.86
CA ALA A 98 -6.72 -21.32 0.33
C ALA A 98 -7.61 -21.29 -0.92
N VAL A 99 -7.14 -21.90 -2.01
CA VAL A 99 -7.97 -22.22 -3.17
C VAL A 99 -8.60 -23.60 -2.94
N VAL A 100 -9.91 -23.63 -2.73
CA VAL A 100 -10.64 -24.86 -2.32
C VAL A 100 -11.30 -25.62 -3.49
N GLY A 101 -11.30 -25.05 -4.69
CA GLY A 101 -11.88 -25.67 -5.87
C GLY A 101 -11.71 -24.85 -7.15
N LEU A 102 -12.02 -25.48 -8.28
CA LEU A 102 -11.94 -24.88 -9.62
C LEU A 102 -13.14 -25.36 -10.46
N GLY A 103 -13.91 -24.41 -11.01
CA GLY A 103 -14.91 -24.68 -12.05
C GLY A 103 -14.33 -24.41 -13.43
N CYS A 104 -14.60 -25.28 -14.41
CA CYS A 104 -14.05 -25.16 -15.76
C CYS A 104 -15.17 -25.09 -16.80
N ARG A 105 -15.03 -24.18 -17.77
CA ARG A 105 -15.85 -24.05 -18.99
C ARG A 105 -14.99 -23.33 -20.04
N PHE A 106 -13.97 -24.02 -20.51
CA PHE A 106 -13.02 -23.49 -21.48
C PHE A 106 -13.30 -24.06 -22.89
N PRO A 107 -12.84 -23.37 -23.96
CA PRO A 107 -12.87 -23.90 -25.32
C PRO A 107 -12.16 -25.25 -25.44
N GLY A 108 -12.44 -26.00 -26.52
CA GLY A 108 -11.83 -27.31 -26.75
C GLY A 108 -12.35 -28.43 -25.84
N GLY A 109 -13.54 -28.27 -25.26
CA GLY A 109 -14.19 -29.29 -24.42
C GLY A 109 -13.62 -29.38 -23.00
N ALA A 110 -12.91 -28.36 -22.53
CA ALA A 110 -12.34 -28.32 -21.19
C ALA A 110 -13.35 -27.80 -20.16
N ASP A 111 -14.34 -28.64 -19.84
CA ASP A 111 -15.42 -28.37 -18.87
C ASP A 111 -15.17 -28.97 -17.47
N THR A 112 -14.02 -29.59 -17.27
CA THR A 112 -13.53 -30.10 -15.99
C THR A 112 -12.05 -29.75 -15.79
N PRO A 113 -11.55 -29.68 -14.54
CA PRO A 113 -10.13 -29.48 -14.26
C PRO A 113 -9.23 -30.49 -14.97
N ASP A 114 -9.63 -31.77 -15.03
CA ASP A 114 -8.89 -32.81 -15.74
C ASP A 114 -8.84 -32.58 -17.25
N ALA A 115 -9.97 -32.20 -17.86
CA ALA A 115 -10.02 -31.90 -19.30
C ALA A 115 -9.18 -30.65 -19.65
N TYR A 116 -9.21 -29.63 -18.79
CA TYR A 116 -8.35 -28.45 -18.93
C TYR A 116 -6.87 -28.81 -18.80
N TRP A 117 -6.51 -29.64 -17.82
CA TRP A 117 -5.13 -30.08 -17.64
C TRP A 117 -4.60 -30.88 -18.84
N ARG A 118 -5.42 -31.77 -19.41
CA ARG A 118 -5.09 -32.49 -20.65
C ARG A 118 -4.86 -31.54 -21.81
N LEU A 119 -5.72 -30.53 -22.00
CA LEU A 119 -5.56 -29.53 -23.05
C LEU A 119 -4.20 -28.81 -22.94
N LEU A 120 -3.82 -28.38 -21.73
CA LEU A 120 -2.54 -27.71 -21.48
C LEU A 120 -1.34 -28.63 -21.71
N THR A 121 -1.37 -29.84 -21.16
CA THR A 121 -0.25 -30.79 -21.23
C THR A 121 -0.05 -31.37 -22.62
N GLU A 122 -1.12 -31.51 -23.41
CA GLU A 122 -1.06 -31.90 -24.81
C GLU A 122 -0.74 -30.71 -25.74
N GLY A 123 -0.69 -29.48 -25.24
CA GLY A 123 -0.37 -28.28 -26.02
C GLY A 123 -1.38 -27.98 -27.13
N ARG A 124 -2.66 -28.33 -26.94
CA ARG A 124 -3.68 -28.18 -27.98
C ARG A 124 -4.17 -26.73 -28.08
N ASP A 125 -4.31 -26.25 -29.31
CA ASP A 125 -4.99 -24.97 -29.60
C ASP A 125 -6.50 -25.17 -29.62
N ALA A 126 -7.22 -24.29 -28.92
CA ALA A 126 -8.68 -24.32 -28.83
C ALA A 126 -9.33 -23.05 -29.38
N VAL A 127 -8.57 -22.20 -30.10
CA VAL A 127 -9.09 -21.05 -30.84
C VAL A 127 -9.87 -21.55 -32.06
N GLY A 128 -11.07 -21.02 -32.28
CA GLY A 128 -11.93 -21.36 -33.39
C GLY A 128 -12.63 -20.14 -34.00
N THR A 129 -13.28 -20.34 -35.14
CA THR A 129 -14.12 -19.31 -35.76
C THR A 129 -15.39 -19.08 -34.94
N VAL A 130 -15.92 -17.85 -35.01
CA VAL A 130 -17.19 -17.51 -34.36
C VAL A 130 -18.31 -18.38 -34.95
N PRO A 131 -19.20 -18.97 -34.12
CA PRO A 131 -20.37 -19.71 -34.60
C PRO A 131 -21.33 -18.82 -35.41
N SER A 132 -21.97 -19.39 -36.42
CA SER A 132 -22.99 -18.72 -37.26
C SER A 132 -24.28 -18.43 -36.51
#